data_AF-A0A059LF10-F1
#
_entry.id   AF-A0A059LF10-F1
#
_cell.length_a   1.000
_cell.length_b   1.000
_cell.length_c   1.000
_cell.angle_alpha   90.00
_cell.angle_beta   90.00
_cell.angle_gamma   90.00
#
_symmetry.space_group_name_H-M   'P 1'
#
loop_
_entity.id
_entity.type
_entity.pdbx_description
1 polymer ?
#
loop_
_entity_poly.entity_id
_entity_poly.type
_entity_poly.pdbx_seq_one_letter_code
_entity_poly.pdbx_strand_id
1 'polypeptide(L)'
;METKEWENAGSESSEEEQGWDEWEEGEEEGVMQSLFDSSKFASVRQVVEYDARTYKFDVHALQRQMSLDQIGMMVLINTTRRSAAQGRSPADILGALQSAGLADPEADPKSLEPALEDDALLFYDWEEEEEGGLAEAGSGGGGEAAAPASRQSEIERVRSELEALRLEHAALKAQFGAVQQAFMSGMEGASTKGTEPAAPSAPVSTPSAASARQAASRGVDEAYFDSYSFFDIHREMLSDAPRTEAYRRALEENPSLVRG
;
A
#
# COMPACT_ATOMS: atom_id res chain seq x y z
N MET A 1 -38.78 -20.54 47.29
CA MET A 1 -39.08 -19.15 46.89
C MET A 1 -37.80 -18.37 47.06
N GLU A 2 -37.18 -17.99 45.95
CA GLU A 2 -36.35 -16.78 45.80
C GLU A 2 -35.83 -16.78 44.37
N THR A 3 -36.65 -16.18 43.50
CA THR A 3 -36.29 -15.78 42.15
C THR A 3 -35.32 -14.62 42.27
N LYS A 4 -34.05 -14.83 41.88
CA LYS A 4 -33.13 -13.72 41.60
C LYS A 4 -33.33 -13.32 40.14
N GLU A 5 -34.12 -12.26 39.97
CA GLU A 5 -34.18 -11.44 38.77
C GLU A 5 -32.78 -10.90 38.49
N TRP A 6 -32.20 -11.26 37.34
CA TRP A 6 -31.06 -10.55 36.80
C TRP A 6 -31.65 -9.51 35.85
N GLU A 7 -31.71 -8.27 36.32
CA GLU A 7 -32.00 -7.12 35.48
C GLU A 7 -30.96 -7.05 34.37
N ASN A 8 -31.45 -7.18 33.13
CA ASN A 8 -30.71 -6.96 31.91
C ASN A 8 -30.37 -5.47 31.82
N ALA A 9 -29.27 -5.05 32.46
CA ALA A 9 -28.65 -3.78 32.19
C ALA A 9 -28.02 -3.87 30.80
N GLY A 10 -28.73 -3.33 29.79
CA GLY A 10 -28.19 -3.10 28.47
C GLY A 10 -26.95 -2.23 28.58
N SER A 11 -25.78 -2.87 28.53
CA SER A 11 -24.54 -2.19 28.25
C SER A 11 -24.58 -1.87 26.76
N GLU A 12 -25.00 -0.66 26.41
CA GLU A 12 -24.64 -0.04 25.14
C GLU A 12 -23.12 0.10 25.15
N SER A 13 -22.43 -0.98 24.75
CA SER A 13 -21.04 -0.91 24.34
C SER A 13 -21.06 -0.18 23.00
N SER A 14 -20.92 1.14 23.04
CA SER A 14 -20.47 1.91 21.90
C SER A 14 -19.05 1.44 21.60
N GLU A 15 -18.94 0.33 20.88
CA GLU A 15 -17.74 -0.05 20.15
C GLU A 15 -17.59 1.03 19.10
N GLU A 16 -16.97 2.14 19.50
CA GLU A 16 -16.34 3.07 18.58
C GLU A 16 -15.43 2.21 17.71
N GLU A 17 -15.89 1.98 16.48
CA GLU A 17 -15.09 1.53 15.36
C GLU A 17 -13.86 2.44 15.34
N GLN A 18 -12.80 2.02 16.04
CA GLN A 18 -11.46 2.57 15.92
C GLN A 18 -11.04 2.23 14.50
N GLY A 19 -11.54 3.06 13.57
CA GLY A 19 -11.21 3.02 12.17
C GLY A 19 -9.69 3.11 12.07
N TRP A 20 -9.18 2.50 11.02
CA TRP A 20 -7.79 2.60 10.59
C TRP A 20 -7.35 4.05 10.27
N ASP A 21 -8.18 5.04 10.59
CA ASP A 21 -8.00 6.48 10.38
C ASP A 21 -7.25 7.17 11.54
N GLU A 22 -6.99 6.48 12.67
CA GLU A 22 -6.24 7.04 13.81
C GLU A 22 -4.73 6.72 13.77
N TRP A 23 -4.21 6.38 12.60
CA TRP A 23 -2.77 6.57 12.36
C TRP A 23 -2.56 8.08 12.24
N GLU A 24 -2.09 8.72 13.31
CA GLU A 24 -1.44 10.02 13.16
C GLU A 24 -0.34 9.83 12.11
N GLU A 25 -0.53 10.39 10.91
CA GLU A 25 0.56 10.71 10.00
C GLU A 25 1.46 11.69 10.76
N GLY A 26 2.30 11.15 11.65
CA GLY A 26 3.38 11.89 12.23
C GLY A 26 4.25 12.33 11.07
N GLU A 27 4.18 13.62 10.75
CA GLU A 27 5.16 14.34 9.95
C GLU A 27 6.54 14.32 10.65
N GLU A 28 7.04 13.15 11.02
CA GLU A 28 8.46 12.94 11.18
C GLU A 28 9.01 12.75 9.76
N GLU A 29 9.09 13.86 9.00
CA GLU A 29 9.98 13.92 7.84
C GLU A 29 11.38 13.52 8.36
N GLY A 30 11.73 12.25 8.13
CA GLY A 30 12.88 11.61 8.75
C GLY A 30 14.13 12.43 8.51
N VAL A 31 14.84 12.76 9.59
CA VAL A 31 16.04 13.60 9.49
C VAL A 31 17.10 12.86 8.67
N MET A 32 17.44 13.42 7.51
CA MET A 32 18.35 12.78 6.56
C MET A 32 19.80 12.96 7.03
N GLN A 33 20.53 11.86 7.22
CA GLN A 33 21.92 11.89 7.69
C GLN A 33 22.91 11.61 6.55
N SER A 34 24.02 12.36 6.51
CA SER A 34 25.11 12.13 5.54
C SER A 34 25.67 10.72 5.62
N LEU A 35 26.21 10.22 4.50
CA LEU A 35 26.73 8.85 4.40
C LEU A 35 28.04 8.63 5.18
N PHE A 36 28.77 9.69 5.50
CA PHE A 36 30.13 9.61 6.05
C PHE A 36 30.27 10.19 7.46
N ASP A 37 29.35 11.04 7.90
CA ASP A 37 29.39 11.70 9.20
C ASP A 37 28.02 11.73 9.90
N SER A 38 27.96 12.41 11.05
CA SER A 38 26.74 12.59 11.84
C SER A 38 25.96 13.87 11.49
N SER A 39 26.28 14.52 10.37
CA SER A 39 25.59 15.72 9.90
C SER A 39 24.19 15.37 9.43
N LYS A 40 23.21 16.18 9.85
CA LYS A 40 21.78 15.97 9.67
C LYS A 40 21.18 17.09 8.81
N PHE A 41 20.25 16.74 7.94
CA PHE A 41 19.68 17.60 6.91
C PHE A 41 18.17 17.40 6.80
N ALA A 42 17.48 18.41 6.25
CA ALA A 42 16.03 18.40 6.10
C ALA A 42 15.55 17.75 4.80
N SER A 43 16.45 17.49 3.84
CA SER A 43 16.07 16.85 2.58
C SER A 43 17.22 16.05 1.97
N VAL A 44 16.87 15.06 1.15
CA VAL A 44 17.84 14.21 0.44
C VAL A 44 18.74 15.03 -0.47
N ARG A 45 18.19 16.00 -1.20
CA ARG A 45 18.96 16.94 -2.03
C ARG A 45 20.10 17.62 -1.25
N GLN A 46 19.84 18.05 -0.01
CA GLN A 46 20.86 18.69 0.82
C GLN A 46 21.96 17.70 1.22
N VAL A 47 21.60 16.45 1.55
CA VAL A 47 22.57 15.39 1.85
C VAL A 47 23.46 15.10 0.64
N VAL A 48 22.85 14.87 -0.52
CA VAL A 48 23.60 14.53 -1.74
C VAL A 48 24.54 15.67 -2.14
N GLU A 49 24.07 16.92 -2.07
CA GLU A 49 24.91 18.09 -2.37
C GLU A 49 26.05 18.26 -1.35
N TYR A 50 25.81 17.97 -0.07
CA TYR A 50 26.83 18.00 0.97
C TYR A 50 27.89 16.92 0.75
N ASP A 51 27.48 15.67 0.50
CA ASP A 51 28.40 14.55 0.30
C ASP A 51 29.23 14.72 -0.98
N ALA A 52 28.62 15.24 -2.04
CA ALA A 52 29.33 15.57 -3.28
C ALA A 52 30.37 16.69 -3.08
N ARG A 53 30.05 17.72 -2.27
CA ARG A 53 30.97 18.85 -2.04
C ARG A 53 32.12 18.48 -1.12
N THR A 54 31.80 17.86 0.01
CA THR A 54 32.72 17.60 1.13
C THR A 54 33.56 16.35 0.87
N TYR A 55 32.92 15.27 0.41
CA TYR A 55 33.57 13.96 0.27
C TYR A 55 33.84 13.56 -1.19
N LYS A 56 33.44 14.38 -2.16
CA LYS A 56 33.51 14.07 -3.60
C LYS A 56 32.76 12.78 -3.94
N PHE A 57 31.68 12.53 -3.21
CA PHE A 57 30.84 11.36 -3.36
C PHE A 57 29.47 11.78 -3.87
N ASP A 58 29.26 11.67 -5.18
CA ASP A 58 28.00 12.02 -5.83
C ASP A 58 27.15 10.75 -6.03
N VAL A 59 26.11 10.65 -5.21
CA VAL A 59 25.21 9.49 -5.16
C VAL A 59 24.45 9.32 -6.49
N HIS A 60 23.92 10.41 -7.08
CA HIS A 60 23.22 10.34 -8.37
C HIS A 60 24.16 10.01 -9.53
N ALA A 61 25.42 10.47 -9.47
CA ALA A 61 26.41 10.07 -10.47
C ALA A 61 26.67 8.55 -10.41
N LEU A 62 26.78 7.98 -9.20
CA LEU A 62 26.96 6.54 -9.01
C LEU A 62 25.75 5.73 -9.44
N GLN A 63 24.55 6.17 -9.08
CA GLN A 63 23.29 5.55 -9.50
C GLN A 63 23.23 5.41 -11.02
N ARG A 64 23.48 6.50 -11.76
CA ARG A 64 23.47 6.49 -13.23
C ARG A 64 24.63 5.68 -13.83
N GLN A 65 25.82 5.77 -13.23
CA GLN A 65 26.99 5.06 -13.74
C GLN A 65 26.83 3.54 -13.64
N MET A 66 26.17 3.07 -12.58
CA MET A 66 26.01 1.65 -12.27
C MET A 66 24.61 1.12 -12.63
N SER A 67 23.70 1.98 -13.11
CA SER A 67 22.30 1.68 -13.41
C SER A 67 21.60 0.97 -12.24
N LEU A 68 21.66 1.59 -11.07
CA LEU A 68 21.10 1.03 -9.84
C LEU A 68 19.59 1.29 -9.75
N ASP A 69 18.85 0.22 -9.52
CA ASP A 69 17.45 0.24 -9.10
C ASP A 69 17.32 0.59 -7.60
N GLN A 70 16.10 0.69 -7.08
CA GLN A 70 15.85 1.03 -5.67
C GLN A 70 16.60 0.07 -4.72
N ILE A 71 16.67 -1.23 -5.06
CA ILE A 71 17.39 -2.23 -4.27
C ILE A 71 18.90 -1.99 -4.31
N GLY A 72 19.46 -1.74 -5.50
CA GLY A 72 20.84 -1.35 -5.68
C GLY A 72 21.20 -0.09 -4.89
N MET A 73 20.30 0.88 -4.81
CA MET A 73 20.49 2.09 -4.01
C MET A 73 20.54 1.80 -2.51
N MET A 74 19.66 0.93 -2.00
CA MET A 74 19.73 0.49 -0.60
C MET A 74 21.07 -0.20 -0.30
N VAL A 75 21.54 -1.08 -1.20
CA VAL A 75 22.84 -1.76 -1.05
C VAL A 75 23.99 -0.74 -1.09
N LEU A 76 23.95 0.25 -1.98
CA LEU A 76 24.95 1.32 -2.07
C LEU A 76 25.07 2.08 -0.76
N ILE A 77 23.94 2.53 -0.21
CA ILE A 77 23.87 3.31 1.03
C ILE A 77 24.45 2.50 2.19
N ASN A 78 23.94 1.26 2.39
CA ASN A 78 24.41 0.38 3.47
C ASN A 78 25.90 0.06 3.35
N THR A 79 26.38 -0.24 2.14
CA THR A 79 27.79 -0.55 1.90
C THR A 79 28.70 0.64 2.18
N THR A 80 28.26 1.83 1.77
CA THR A 80 28.98 3.10 2.00
C THR A 80 29.07 3.39 3.49
N ARG A 81 27.94 3.36 4.22
CA ARG A 81 27.89 3.60 5.66
C ARG A 81 28.74 2.61 6.45
N ARG A 82 28.65 1.31 6.14
CA ARG A 82 29.46 0.27 6.79
C ARG A 82 30.95 0.47 6.55
N SER A 83 31.33 0.87 5.34
CA SER A 83 32.72 1.14 5.01
C SER A 83 33.24 2.40 5.69
N ALA A 84 32.41 3.45 5.79
CA ALA A 84 32.72 4.66 6.53
C ALA A 84 32.88 4.39 8.03
N ALA A 85 31.99 3.57 8.63
CA ALA A 85 32.09 3.14 10.02
C ALA A 85 33.34 2.29 10.32
N GLN A 86 33.86 1.57 9.31
CA GLN A 86 35.15 0.87 9.37
C GLN A 86 36.36 1.82 9.22
N GLY A 87 36.13 3.12 9.06
CA GLY A 87 37.18 4.14 8.94
C GLY A 87 37.83 4.22 7.55
N ARG A 88 37.21 3.64 6.51
CA ARG A 88 37.70 3.82 5.14
C ARG A 88 37.48 5.26 4.69
N SER A 89 38.43 5.79 3.92
CA SER A 89 38.25 7.13 3.35
C SER A 89 37.18 7.11 2.25
N PRO A 90 36.45 8.22 2.01
CA PRO A 90 35.46 8.30 0.95
C PRO A 90 36.03 7.95 -0.44
N ALA A 91 37.28 8.33 -0.70
CA ALA A 91 37.97 8.01 -1.95
C ALA A 91 38.23 6.50 -2.12
N ASP A 92 38.60 5.81 -1.03
CA ASP A 92 38.80 4.35 -1.07
C ASP A 92 37.47 3.62 -1.27
N ILE A 93 36.39 4.10 -0.64
CA ILE A 93 35.04 3.55 -0.79
C ILE A 93 34.57 3.71 -2.23
N LEU A 94 34.70 4.91 -2.79
CA LEU A 94 34.36 5.20 -4.19
C LEU A 94 35.15 4.30 -5.15
N GLY A 95 36.47 4.17 -4.93
CA GLY A 95 37.32 3.30 -5.76
C GLY A 95 36.93 1.83 -5.66
N ALA A 96 36.56 1.34 -4.47
CA ALA A 96 36.08 -0.02 -4.28
C ALA A 96 34.75 -0.26 -5.02
N LEU A 97 33.78 0.64 -4.90
CA LEU A 97 32.49 0.55 -5.59
C LEU A 97 32.66 0.54 -7.11
N GLN A 98 33.54 1.39 -7.65
CA GLN A 98 33.78 1.47 -9.10
C GLN A 98 34.55 0.27 -9.66
N SER A 99 35.37 -0.41 -8.85
CA SER A 99 36.22 -1.52 -9.31
C SER A 99 35.62 -2.90 -9.07
N ALA A 100 34.99 -3.12 -7.92
CA ALA A 100 34.38 -4.39 -7.54
C ALA A 100 32.87 -4.43 -7.81
N GLY A 101 32.23 -3.28 -7.99
CA GLY A 101 30.77 -3.19 -8.07
C GLY A 101 30.10 -3.20 -6.69
N LEU A 102 28.77 -3.30 -6.69
CA LEU A 102 27.99 -3.55 -5.48
C LEU A 102 27.95 -5.05 -5.16
N ALA A 103 27.72 -5.36 -3.88
CA ALA A 103 27.38 -6.72 -3.49
C ALA A 103 26.05 -7.14 -4.14
N ASP A 104 25.97 -8.38 -4.61
CA ASP A 104 24.72 -8.97 -5.07
C ASP A 104 23.81 -9.23 -3.86
N PRO A 105 22.62 -8.61 -3.76
CA PRO A 105 21.73 -8.77 -2.63
C PRO A 105 21.23 -10.22 -2.45
N GLU A 106 21.17 -11.03 -3.51
CA GLU A 106 20.81 -12.44 -3.42
C GLU A 106 21.94 -13.29 -2.82
N ALA A 107 23.20 -12.94 -3.15
CA ALA A 107 24.38 -13.66 -2.68
C ALA A 107 24.81 -13.25 -1.27
N ASP A 108 24.62 -11.98 -0.91
CA ASP A 108 24.89 -11.44 0.42
C ASP A 108 23.67 -10.67 0.97
N PRO A 109 22.71 -11.37 1.60
CA PRO A 109 21.53 -10.74 2.20
C PRO A 109 21.85 -9.69 3.26
N LYS A 110 23.04 -9.76 3.87
CA LYS A 110 23.47 -8.77 4.86
C LYS A 110 23.64 -7.39 4.25
N SER A 111 23.81 -7.27 2.95
CA SER A 111 23.90 -5.98 2.26
C SER A 111 22.62 -5.14 2.37
N LEU A 112 21.47 -5.79 2.59
CA LEU A 112 20.16 -5.16 2.76
C LEU A 112 19.83 -4.83 4.23
N GLU A 113 20.57 -5.36 5.19
CA GLU A 113 20.37 -5.02 6.60
C GLU A 113 20.75 -3.54 6.84
N PRO A 114 19.85 -2.70 7.39
CA PRO A 114 20.11 -1.28 7.63
C PRO A 114 21.41 -1.06 8.41
N ALA A 115 22.31 -0.26 7.84
CA ALA A 115 23.57 0.09 8.51
C ALA A 115 23.41 1.15 9.60
N LEU A 116 22.30 1.88 9.58
CA LEU A 116 21.91 2.92 10.51
C LEU A 116 20.43 2.70 10.89
N GLU A 117 20.10 2.88 12.16
CA GLU A 117 18.72 2.84 12.65
C GLU A 117 17.96 4.07 12.15
N ASP A 118 16.71 3.87 11.71
CA ASP A 118 15.84 4.92 11.15
C ASP A 118 16.47 5.72 9.99
N ASP A 119 17.19 5.03 9.10
CA ASP A 119 17.85 5.66 7.96
C ASP A 119 16.85 6.07 6.88
N ALA A 120 16.44 7.34 6.93
CA ALA A 120 15.48 7.92 6.00
C ALA A 120 15.93 7.86 4.52
N LEU A 121 17.24 7.73 4.22
CA LEU A 121 17.73 7.58 2.85
C LEU A 121 17.37 6.22 2.22
N LEU A 122 17.12 5.18 3.01
CA LEU A 122 16.74 3.85 2.51
C LEU A 122 15.28 3.83 2.03
N PHE A 123 14.45 4.72 2.57
CA PHE A 123 13.02 4.84 2.23
C PHE A 123 12.76 5.89 1.15
N TYR A 124 13.79 6.64 0.75
CA TYR A 124 13.67 7.60 -0.32
C TYR A 124 13.46 6.89 -1.66
N ASP A 125 12.54 7.38 -2.49
CA ASP A 125 12.30 6.87 -3.84
C ASP A 125 13.38 7.42 -4.78
N TRP A 126 14.40 6.59 -5.06
CA TRP A 126 15.50 6.97 -5.94
C TRP A 126 15.15 6.77 -7.43
N GLU A 127 14.09 6.03 -7.75
CA GLU A 127 13.68 5.72 -9.13
C GLU A 127 12.84 6.86 -9.73
N GLU A 128 11.96 7.49 -8.94
CA GLU A 128 11.13 8.62 -9.39
C GLU A 128 11.98 9.80 -9.91
N GLU A 129 13.13 10.07 -9.28
CA GLU A 129 14.03 11.15 -9.72
C GLU A 129 14.74 10.87 -11.06
N GLU A 130 14.96 9.60 -11.42
CA GLU A 130 15.56 9.26 -12.71
C GLU A 130 14.60 9.58 -13.86
N GLU A 131 13.30 9.32 -13.66
CA GLU A 131 12.25 9.62 -14.65
C GLU A 131 12.04 11.14 -14.83
N GLY A 132 12.14 11.91 -13.75
CA GLY A 132 12.15 13.38 -13.79
C GLY A 132 13.43 13.99 -14.43
N GLY A 133 14.57 13.30 -14.32
CA GLY A 133 15.87 13.77 -14.82
C GLY A 133 16.05 13.69 -16.34
N LEU A 134 15.31 12.82 -17.03
CA LEU A 134 15.31 12.74 -18.50
C LEU A 134 14.58 13.91 -19.17
N ALA A 135 13.75 14.64 -18.43
CA ALA A 135 13.14 15.89 -18.88
C ALA A 135 14.04 17.13 -18.64
N GLU A 136 15.03 17.04 -17.74
CA GLU A 136 15.84 18.17 -17.26
C GLU A 136 17.33 18.13 -17.71
N ALA A 137 17.75 17.16 -18.52
CA ALA A 137 19.10 17.11 -19.11
C ALA A 137 19.37 18.18 -20.20
N GLY A 138 18.49 19.20 -20.31
CA GLY A 138 18.65 20.37 -21.16
C GLY A 138 18.85 21.70 -20.42
N SER A 139 18.81 21.75 -19.08
CA SER A 139 18.82 23.04 -18.37
C SER A 139 19.68 23.04 -17.10
N GLY A 140 20.99 22.89 -17.29
CA GLY A 140 21.98 23.09 -16.23
C GLY A 140 23.05 24.12 -16.59
N GLY A 141 22.73 25.41 -16.48
CA GLY A 141 23.73 26.43 -16.10
C GLY A 141 23.95 27.60 -17.06
N GLY A 142 23.45 28.78 -16.66
CA GLY A 142 24.13 30.06 -16.91
C GLY A 142 23.38 31.07 -17.77
N GLY A 143 22.81 32.08 -17.10
CA GLY A 143 22.73 33.45 -17.63
C GLY A 143 21.61 33.78 -18.65
N GLU A 144 20.73 34.66 -18.20
CA GLU A 144 19.97 35.64 -19.00
C GLU A 144 18.90 35.16 -20.01
N ALA A 145 17.63 35.46 -19.63
CA ALA A 145 16.53 35.78 -20.55
C ALA A 145 15.98 34.68 -21.49
N ALA A 146 15.54 33.53 -20.95
CA ALA A 146 14.57 32.69 -21.66
C ALA A 146 13.14 33.27 -21.50
N ALA A 147 12.56 33.69 -22.62
CA ALA A 147 11.36 34.53 -22.72
C ALA A 147 10.13 33.99 -21.96
N PRO A 148 9.30 34.87 -21.35
CA PRO A 148 8.10 34.49 -20.60
C PRO A 148 7.06 33.74 -21.43
N ALA A 149 7.11 33.83 -22.77
CA ALA A 149 6.17 33.19 -23.67
C ALA A 149 6.24 31.64 -23.66
N SER A 150 7.44 31.06 -23.49
CA SER A 150 7.61 29.58 -23.53
C SER A 150 7.04 28.90 -22.28
N ARG A 151 7.20 29.53 -21.10
CA ARG A 151 6.56 29.06 -19.86
C ARG A 151 5.06 29.26 -19.89
N GLN A 152 4.59 30.35 -20.50
CA GLN A 152 3.15 30.63 -20.58
C GLN A 152 2.42 29.61 -21.47
N SER A 153 3.02 29.22 -22.61
CA SER A 153 2.45 28.18 -23.48
C SER A 153 2.42 26.80 -22.81
N GLU A 154 3.41 26.49 -21.98
CA GLU A 154 3.46 25.23 -21.24
C GLU A 154 2.41 25.18 -20.13
N ILE A 155 2.25 26.28 -19.39
CA ILE A 155 1.17 26.42 -18.38
C ILE A 155 -0.20 26.30 -19.03
N GLU A 156 -0.40 26.87 -20.22
CA GLU A 156 -1.68 26.81 -20.94
C GLU A 156 -1.96 25.39 -21.46
N ARG A 157 -0.93 24.67 -21.95
CA ARG A 157 -1.04 23.26 -22.33
C ARG A 157 -1.46 22.39 -21.15
N VAL A 158 -0.77 22.49 -20.02
CA VAL A 158 -1.06 21.71 -18.81
C VAL A 158 -2.46 22.02 -18.27
N ARG A 159 -2.90 23.28 -18.32
CA ARG A 159 -4.27 23.65 -17.93
C ARG A 159 -5.32 23.02 -18.84
N SER A 160 -5.11 23.03 -20.15
CA SER A 160 -6.04 22.40 -21.10
C SER A 160 -6.13 20.88 -20.90
N GLU A 161 -5.01 20.24 -20.55
CA GLU A 161 -4.94 18.82 -20.26
C GLU A 161 -5.66 18.47 -18.95
N LEU A 162 -5.48 19.29 -17.90
CA LEU A 162 -6.22 19.16 -16.64
C LEU A 162 -7.73 19.32 -16.81
N GLU A 163 -8.18 20.25 -17.66
CA GLU A 163 -9.60 20.41 -17.96
C GLU A 163 -10.17 19.21 -18.71
N ALA A 164 -9.43 18.67 -19.69
CA ALA A 164 -9.83 17.47 -20.42
C ALA A 164 -9.95 16.25 -19.51
N LEU A 165 -8.94 16.00 -18.66
CA LEU A 165 -8.94 14.91 -17.68
C LEU A 165 -10.08 15.05 -16.66
N ARG A 166 -10.37 16.28 -16.20
CA ARG A 166 -11.52 16.52 -15.31
C ARG A 166 -12.85 16.20 -15.97
N LEU A 167 -13.00 16.52 -17.26
CA LEU A 167 -14.22 16.22 -18.01
C LEU A 167 -14.38 14.72 -18.20
N GLU A 168 -13.30 14.01 -18.53
CA GLU A 168 -13.28 12.55 -18.64
C GLU A 168 -13.62 11.88 -17.31
N HIS A 169 -12.99 12.33 -16.22
CA HIS A 169 -13.27 11.80 -14.89
C HIS A 169 -14.74 12.04 -14.47
N ALA A 170 -15.29 13.21 -14.78
CA ALA A 170 -16.70 13.50 -14.54
C ALA A 170 -17.63 12.58 -15.37
N ALA A 171 -17.29 12.32 -16.63
CA ALA A 171 -18.05 11.42 -17.50
C ALA A 171 -17.98 9.97 -17.00
N LEU A 172 -16.81 9.49 -16.62
CA LEU A 172 -16.62 8.15 -16.07
C LEU A 172 -17.36 7.98 -14.74
N LYS A 173 -17.31 8.99 -13.86
CA LYS A 173 -18.06 9.01 -12.60
C LYS A 173 -19.57 8.98 -12.83
N ALA A 174 -20.07 9.67 -13.86
CA ALA A 174 -21.48 9.62 -14.24
C ALA A 174 -21.89 8.25 -14.80
N GLN A 175 -21.04 7.62 -15.62
CA GLN A 175 -21.27 6.25 -16.12
C GLN A 175 -21.29 5.24 -14.98
N PHE A 176 -20.34 5.33 -14.04
CA PHE A 176 -20.30 4.46 -12.87
C PHE A 176 -21.52 4.66 -11.97
N GLY A 177 -21.90 5.91 -11.70
CA GLY A 177 -23.13 6.22 -10.96
C GLY A 177 -24.40 5.68 -11.62
N ALA A 178 -24.48 5.70 -12.96
CA ALA A 178 -25.60 5.14 -13.70
C ALA A 178 -25.63 3.59 -13.61
N VAL A 179 -24.48 2.93 -13.71
CA VAL A 179 -24.36 1.47 -13.52
C VAL A 179 -24.74 1.08 -12.09
N GLN A 180 -24.25 1.82 -11.09
CA GLN A 180 -24.57 1.60 -9.69
C GLN A 180 -26.06 1.79 -9.42
N GLN A 181 -26.69 2.84 -9.95
CA GLN A 181 -28.14 3.07 -9.83
C GLN A 181 -28.97 2.01 -10.54
N ALA A 182 -28.57 1.57 -11.74
CA ALA A 182 -29.24 0.50 -12.45
C ALA A 182 -29.15 -0.83 -11.68
N PHE A 183 -28.01 -1.10 -11.04
CA PHE A 183 -27.80 -2.26 -10.18
C PHE A 183 -28.67 -2.18 -8.91
N MET A 184 -28.66 -1.05 -8.20
CA MET A 184 -29.49 -0.83 -7.00
C MET A 184 -31.00 -0.90 -7.32
N SER A 185 -31.43 -0.33 -8.44
CA SER A 185 -32.84 -0.40 -8.87
C SER A 185 -33.25 -1.81 -9.29
N GLY A 186 -32.32 -2.60 -9.85
CA GLY A 186 -32.51 -4.03 -10.10
C GLY A 186 -32.65 -4.85 -8.80
N MET A 187 -31.99 -4.43 -7.74
CA MET A 187 -32.04 -5.07 -6.41
C MET A 187 -33.32 -4.69 -5.63
N GLU A 188 -33.77 -3.44 -5.72
CA GLU A 188 -35.07 -3.01 -5.16
C GLU A 188 -36.27 -3.67 -5.85
N GLY A 189 -36.18 -3.94 -7.16
CA GLY A 189 -37.20 -4.66 -7.92
C GLY A 189 -37.33 -6.15 -7.57
N ALA A 190 -36.32 -6.75 -6.94
CA ALA A 190 -36.34 -8.14 -6.49
C ALA A 190 -37.07 -8.33 -5.13
N SER A 191 -37.31 -7.24 -4.38
CA SER A 191 -38.02 -7.31 -3.09
C SER A 191 -39.55 -7.37 -3.23
N THR A 192 -40.13 -7.05 -4.40
CA THR A 192 -41.60 -7.02 -4.59
C THR A 192 -42.08 -7.65 -5.90
N LYS A 193 -41.70 -8.88 -6.23
CA LYS A 193 -42.52 -9.77 -7.07
C LYS A 193 -41.99 -11.21 -7.10
N GLY A 194 -42.32 -11.98 -6.07
CA GLY A 194 -42.44 -13.43 -6.21
C GLY A 194 -43.66 -13.75 -7.06
N THR A 195 -43.47 -13.96 -8.36
CA THR A 195 -44.47 -14.65 -9.20
C THR A 195 -43.74 -15.78 -9.93
N GLU A 196 -43.73 -16.93 -9.28
CA GLU A 196 -43.40 -18.22 -9.92
C GLU A 196 -44.44 -18.56 -11.00
N PRO A 197 -44.03 -19.18 -12.12
CA PRO A 197 -44.93 -19.98 -12.92
C PRO A 197 -45.01 -21.41 -12.35
N ALA A 198 -46.23 -21.85 -12.02
CA ALA A 198 -46.62 -23.24 -11.77
C ALA A 198 -46.30 -24.15 -12.99
N ALA A 199 -46.06 -25.47 -12.96
CA ALA A 199 -46.27 -26.62 -12.06
C ALA A 199 -45.39 -27.81 -12.62
N PRO A 200 -45.44 -29.10 -12.19
CA PRO A 200 -46.31 -29.75 -11.19
C PRO A 200 -45.63 -30.71 -10.17
N SER A 201 -46.20 -30.71 -8.96
CA SER A 201 -46.55 -31.84 -8.07
C SER A 201 -45.59 -33.03 -7.87
N ALA A 202 -44.93 -33.08 -6.70
CA ALA A 202 -44.63 -34.30 -5.91
C ALA A 202 -44.32 -33.92 -4.43
N PRO A 203 -44.43 -34.82 -3.46
CA PRO A 203 -45.16 -34.57 -2.21
C PRO A 203 -44.39 -33.77 -1.14
N VAL A 204 -45.18 -32.96 -0.43
CA VAL A 204 -44.84 -32.22 0.78
C VAL A 204 -44.22 -33.15 1.82
N SER A 205 -42.90 -33.02 2.01
CA SER A 205 -42.24 -33.43 3.24
C SER A 205 -42.10 -32.17 4.11
N THR A 206 -42.69 -32.23 5.30
CA THR A 206 -42.53 -31.20 6.34
C THR A 206 -41.04 -30.91 6.56
N PRO A 207 -40.59 -29.64 6.57
CA PRO A 207 -39.20 -29.34 6.88
C PRO A 207 -38.93 -29.81 8.31
N SER A 208 -37.96 -30.71 8.46
CA SER A 208 -37.42 -31.06 9.77
C SER A 208 -36.89 -29.80 10.46
N ALA A 209 -36.95 -29.75 11.79
CA ALA A 209 -36.37 -28.68 12.60
C ALA A 209 -34.88 -28.41 12.26
N ALA A 210 -34.18 -29.38 11.66
CA ALA A 210 -32.83 -29.23 11.13
C ALA A 210 -32.75 -28.29 9.91
N SER A 211 -33.70 -28.38 8.96
CA SER A 211 -33.73 -27.53 7.76
C SER A 211 -34.15 -26.10 8.08
N ALA A 212 -35.04 -25.91 9.07
CA ALA A 212 -35.40 -24.58 9.55
C ALA A 212 -34.24 -23.89 10.30
N ARG A 213 -33.47 -24.65 11.09
CA ARG A 213 -32.25 -24.15 11.74
C ARG A 213 -31.14 -23.77 10.75
N GLN A 214 -30.97 -24.55 9.69
CA GLN A 214 -29.98 -24.27 8.64
C GLN A 214 -30.37 -23.08 7.76
N ALA A 215 -31.68 -22.83 7.57
CA ALA A 215 -32.16 -21.63 6.89
C ALA A 215 -32.03 -20.38 7.79
N ALA A 216 -32.27 -20.51 9.10
CA ALA A 216 -32.10 -19.42 10.06
C ALA A 216 -30.63 -19.03 10.26
N SER A 217 -29.69 -19.99 10.25
CA SER A 217 -28.25 -19.68 10.31
C SER A 217 -27.76 -18.95 9.06
N ARG A 218 -28.27 -19.29 7.87
CA ARG A 218 -27.94 -18.61 6.63
C ARG A 218 -28.32 -17.13 6.64
N GLY A 219 -29.49 -16.79 7.18
CA GLY A 219 -29.94 -15.40 7.28
C GLY A 219 -29.18 -14.54 8.30
N VAL A 220 -28.53 -15.16 9.30
CA VAL A 220 -27.68 -14.44 10.27
C VAL A 220 -26.33 -14.08 9.65
N ASP A 221 -25.80 -14.97 8.80
CA ASP A 221 -24.49 -14.79 8.19
C ASP A 221 -24.56 -14.15 6.79
N GLU A 222 -25.74 -13.91 6.22
CA GLU A 222 -25.91 -13.35 4.87
C GLU A 222 -25.17 -12.02 4.72
N ALA A 223 -25.33 -11.10 5.69
CA ALA A 223 -24.62 -9.81 5.69
C ALA A 223 -23.10 -9.96 5.85
N TYR A 224 -22.65 -10.97 6.61
CA TYR A 224 -21.23 -11.30 6.76
C TYR A 224 -20.67 -11.78 5.42
N PHE A 225 -21.31 -12.75 4.76
CA PHE A 225 -20.86 -13.28 3.47
C PHE A 225 -20.97 -12.26 2.33
N ASP A 226 -22.00 -11.41 2.33
CA ASP A 226 -22.17 -10.33 1.34
C ASP A 226 -21.03 -9.30 1.44
N SER A 227 -20.56 -8.97 2.65
CA SER A 227 -19.43 -8.05 2.85
C SER A 227 -18.12 -8.56 2.21
N TYR A 228 -17.97 -9.88 2.09
CA TYR A 228 -16.82 -10.52 1.46
C TYR A 228 -16.98 -10.78 -0.05
N SER A 229 -18.19 -10.61 -0.60
CA SER A 229 -18.49 -10.92 -2.01
C SER A 229 -17.95 -9.89 -3.00
N PHE A 230 -17.63 -8.66 -2.55
CA PHE A 230 -17.26 -7.54 -3.40
C PHE A 230 -15.78 -7.51 -3.81
N PHE A 231 -14.89 -8.18 -3.06
CA PHE A 231 -13.44 -8.14 -3.31
C PHE A 231 -12.88 -9.53 -3.65
N ASP A 232 -12.17 -9.63 -4.78
CA ASP A 232 -11.60 -10.89 -5.29
C ASP A 232 -10.60 -11.56 -4.33
N ILE A 233 -9.99 -10.79 -3.43
CA ILE A 233 -9.04 -11.27 -2.41
C ILE A 233 -9.72 -12.24 -1.43
N HIS A 234 -10.97 -11.98 -1.02
CA HIS A 234 -11.69 -12.87 -0.11
C HIS A 234 -12.10 -14.18 -0.79
N ARG A 235 -12.47 -14.11 -2.08
CA ARG A 235 -12.71 -15.31 -2.89
C ARG A 235 -11.45 -16.16 -2.98
N GLU A 236 -10.30 -15.54 -3.21
CA GLU A 236 -9.00 -16.21 -3.25
C GLU A 236 -8.67 -16.87 -1.90
N MET A 237 -8.84 -16.15 -0.79
CA MET A 237 -8.64 -16.68 0.56
C MET A 237 -9.55 -17.86 0.90
N LEU A 238 -10.83 -17.80 0.51
CA LEU A 238 -11.79 -18.88 0.75
C LEU A 238 -11.58 -20.08 -0.20
N SER A 239 -10.94 -19.86 -1.34
CA SER A 239 -10.61 -20.93 -2.31
C SER A 239 -9.29 -21.65 -1.97
N ASP A 240 -8.49 -21.11 -1.05
CA ASP A 240 -7.24 -21.72 -0.53
C ASP A 240 -7.57 -22.96 0.32
N ALA A 241 -7.52 -24.13 -0.30
CA ALA A 241 -7.84 -25.41 0.33
C ALA A 241 -6.89 -25.77 1.50
N PRO A 242 -5.53 -25.67 1.37
CA PRO A 242 -4.64 -25.88 2.51
C PRO A 242 -4.98 -25.01 3.73
N ARG A 243 -5.27 -23.73 3.50
CA ARG A 243 -5.60 -22.78 4.57
C ARG A 243 -6.94 -23.11 5.24
N THR A 244 -7.99 -23.35 4.46
CA THR A 244 -9.33 -23.65 5.00
C THR A 244 -9.40 -25.01 5.69
N GLU A 245 -8.65 -26.01 5.21
CA GLU A 245 -8.51 -27.32 5.87
C GLU A 245 -7.81 -27.20 7.24
N ALA A 246 -6.77 -26.35 7.33
CA ALA A 246 -6.08 -26.12 8.60
C ALA A 246 -7.01 -25.53 9.66
N TYR A 247 -7.85 -24.55 9.29
CA TYR A 247 -8.86 -23.99 10.20
C TYR A 247 -9.92 -25.02 10.60
N ARG A 248 -10.43 -25.82 9.64
CA ARG A 248 -11.37 -26.90 9.94
C ARG A 248 -10.78 -27.86 10.96
N ARG A 249 -9.57 -28.35 10.70
CA ARG A 249 -8.86 -29.28 11.57
C ARG A 249 -8.67 -28.70 12.96
N ALA A 250 -8.25 -27.43 13.06
CA ALA A 250 -8.07 -26.77 14.34
C ALA A 250 -9.37 -26.72 15.16
N LEU A 251 -10.52 -26.44 14.53
CA LEU A 251 -11.82 -26.43 15.20
C LEU A 251 -12.30 -27.82 15.60
N GLU A 252 -12.13 -28.82 14.73
CA GLU A 252 -12.56 -30.20 14.97
C GLU A 252 -11.72 -30.91 16.04
N GLU A 253 -10.41 -30.68 16.05
CA GLU A 253 -9.49 -31.31 17.02
C GLU A 253 -9.53 -30.61 18.40
N ASN A 254 -10.08 -29.40 18.50
CA ASN A 254 -10.15 -28.63 19.75
C ASN A 254 -11.58 -28.23 20.15
N PRO A 255 -12.51 -29.19 20.33
CA PRO A 255 -13.93 -28.91 20.61
C PRO A 255 -14.19 -28.31 22.01
N SER A 256 -13.16 -28.20 22.85
CA SER A 256 -13.23 -27.49 24.14
C SER A 256 -13.09 -25.97 23.98
N LEU A 257 -12.47 -25.48 22.91
CA LEU A 257 -12.28 -24.04 22.67
C LEU A 257 -13.53 -23.34 22.12
N VAL A 258 -14.49 -24.13 21.62
CA VAL A 258 -15.71 -23.64 20.94
C VAL A 258 -16.96 -23.84 21.80
N ARG A 259 -16.84 -24.46 22.99
CA ARG A 259 -17.93 -24.59 23.94
C ARG A 259 -17.89 -23.42 24.91
N GLY A 260 -18.73 -22.42 24.65
CA GLY A 260 -19.09 -21.37 25.62
C GLY A 260 -19.83 -21.92 26.82
#